data_AF-A0A1F4HB78-F1
#
_entry.id   AF-A0A1F4HB78-F1
#
_cell.length_a   1.000
_cell.length_b   1.000
_cell.length_c   1.000
_cell.angle_alpha   90.00
_cell.angle_beta   90.00
_cell.angle_gamma   90.00
#
_symmetry.space_group_name_H-M   'P 1'
#
loop_
_entity.id
_entity.type
_entity.pdbx_description
1 polymer ?
#
loop_
_entity_poly.entity_id
_entity_poly.type
_entity_poly.pdbx_seq_one_letter_code
_entity_poly.pdbx_strand_id
1 'polypeptide(L)'
;YAFAAAAARPGAEQKREYFERFLADAALPESWIEEALAPLNDPDHEAFTLPLIAPALEALPGLKRTRKIFFVNDWLAAFLGGQSSPQALQRVQRYLERETLEPDLRLKVLEAVDALERVVKVRARFARAGAQLSGAAPPPSVPGRSP
;
A
#
# COMPACT_ATOMS: atom_id res chain seq x y z
N TYR A 1 -17.87 14.72 -2.78
CA TYR A 1 -17.38 14.48 -1.40
C TYR A 1 -17.99 13.27 -0.68
N ALA A 2 -19.31 13.03 -0.66
CA ALA A 2 -19.88 11.94 0.16
C ALA A 2 -19.33 10.52 -0.18
N PHE A 3 -19.12 10.22 -1.47
CA PHE A 3 -18.60 8.91 -1.91
C PHE A 3 -17.15 8.65 -1.46
N ALA A 4 -16.25 9.60 -1.72
CA ALA A 4 -14.85 9.51 -1.31
C ALA A 4 -14.66 9.52 0.22
N ALA A 5 -15.42 10.35 0.93
CA ALA A 5 -15.40 10.36 2.40
C ALA A 5 -15.84 9.00 2.99
N ALA A 6 -16.84 8.37 2.37
CA ALA A 6 -17.28 7.04 2.80
C ALA A 6 -16.24 5.93 2.52
N ALA A 7 -15.38 6.08 1.51
CA ALA A 7 -14.25 5.17 1.25
C ALA A 7 -13.21 5.17 2.39
N ALA A 8 -13.14 6.26 3.15
CA ALA A 8 -12.26 6.40 4.31
C ALA A 8 -12.73 5.58 5.53
N ARG A 9 -13.93 5.01 5.52
CA ARG A 9 -14.41 4.21 6.65
C ARG A 9 -13.51 2.98 6.86
N PRO A 10 -13.05 2.70 8.09
CA PRO A 10 -12.21 1.55 8.36
C PRO A 10 -13.02 0.25 8.31
N GLY A 11 -12.37 -0.86 7.95
CA GLY A 11 -12.95 -2.20 7.95
C GLY A 11 -12.75 -2.97 6.65
N ALA A 12 -12.37 -4.24 6.77
CA ALA A 12 -12.04 -5.09 5.62
C ALA A 12 -13.22 -5.26 4.64
N GLU A 13 -14.44 -5.40 5.16
CA GLU A 13 -15.65 -5.49 4.34
C GLU A 13 -15.88 -4.20 3.56
N GLN A 14 -15.75 -3.03 4.21
CA GLN A 14 -15.93 -1.74 3.54
C GLN A 14 -14.91 -1.54 2.42
N LYS A 15 -13.64 -1.90 2.66
CA LYS A 15 -12.59 -1.78 1.64
C LYS A 15 -12.84 -2.71 0.45
N ARG A 16 -13.29 -3.93 0.72
CA ARG A 16 -13.66 -4.91 -0.31
C ARG A 16 -14.83 -4.43 -1.15
N GLU A 17 -15.90 -3.95 -0.51
CA GLU A 17 -17.09 -3.44 -1.20
C GLU A 17 -16.73 -2.30 -2.17
N TYR A 18 -15.94 -1.32 -1.71
CA TYR A 18 -15.50 -0.22 -2.57
C TYR A 18 -14.61 -0.71 -3.72
N PHE A 19 -13.67 -1.60 -3.42
CA PHE A 19 -12.80 -2.19 -4.43
C PHE A 19 -13.61 -2.91 -5.53
N GLU A 20 -14.57 -3.75 -5.14
CA GLU A 20 -15.44 -4.46 -6.07
C GLU A 20 -16.26 -3.48 -6.92
N ARG A 21 -16.81 -2.42 -6.30
CA ARG A 21 -17.54 -1.37 -7.03
C ARG A 21 -16.67 -0.64 -8.05
N PHE A 22 -15.41 -0.35 -7.76
CA PHE A 22 -14.50 0.29 -8.72
C PHE A 22 -14.32 -0.52 -10.01
N LEU A 23 -14.42 -1.85 -9.92
CA LEU A 23 -14.22 -2.77 -11.04
C LEU A 23 -15.53 -3.16 -11.73
N ALA A 24 -16.64 -3.29 -10.98
CA ALA A 24 -17.89 -3.85 -11.48
C ALA A 24 -18.96 -2.80 -11.86
N ASP A 25 -18.95 -1.61 -11.24
CA ASP A 25 -19.98 -0.60 -11.46
C ASP A 25 -19.63 0.29 -12.66
N ALA A 26 -20.15 -0.07 -13.84
CA ALA A 26 -19.93 0.70 -15.06
C ALA A 26 -20.58 2.10 -15.05
N ALA A 27 -21.54 2.34 -14.15
CA ALA A 27 -22.18 3.65 -14.00
C ALA A 27 -21.40 4.56 -13.03
N LEU A 28 -20.43 4.02 -12.28
CA LEU A 28 -19.62 4.81 -11.34
C LEU A 28 -18.68 5.75 -12.11
N PRO A 29 -18.78 7.08 -11.92
CA PRO A 29 -17.91 8.02 -12.60
C PRO A 29 -16.45 7.78 -12.24
N GLU A 30 -15.56 7.79 -13.24
CA GLU A 30 -14.13 7.55 -13.01
C GLU A 30 -13.51 8.54 -12.01
N SER A 31 -13.94 9.82 -12.05
CA SER A 31 -13.49 10.83 -11.09
C SER A 31 -13.84 10.50 -9.64
N TRP A 32 -14.95 9.77 -9.42
CA TRP A 32 -15.33 9.34 -8.07
C TRP A 32 -14.45 8.20 -7.58
N ILE A 33 -13.97 7.35 -8.49
CA ILE A 33 -12.99 6.32 -8.16
C ILE A 33 -11.66 7.00 -7.80
N GLU A 34 -11.18 7.91 -8.65
CA GLU A 34 -9.94 8.68 -8.43
C GLU A 34 -9.95 9.41 -7.07
N GLU A 35 -11.04 10.12 -6.74
CA GLU A 35 -11.20 10.80 -5.45
C GLU A 35 -11.24 9.83 -4.26
N ALA A 36 -11.73 8.60 -4.46
CA ALA A 36 -11.88 7.61 -3.40
C ALA A 36 -10.63 6.74 -3.18
N LEU A 37 -9.71 6.67 -4.15
CA LEU A 37 -8.51 5.82 -4.08
C LEU A 37 -7.61 6.15 -2.89
N ALA A 38 -7.33 7.44 -2.65
CA ALA A 38 -6.48 7.86 -1.55
C ALA A 38 -7.13 7.61 -0.17
N PRO A 39 -8.38 8.03 0.10
CA PRO A 39 -9.05 7.71 1.36
C PRO A 39 -9.22 6.20 1.62
N LEU A 40 -9.46 5.41 0.56
CA LEU A 40 -9.52 3.95 0.67
C LEU A 40 -8.20 3.39 1.22
N ASN A 41 -7.09 3.83 0.65
CA ASN A 41 -5.72 3.35 0.90
C ASN A 41 -4.91 4.24 1.84
N ASP A 42 -5.57 4.95 2.75
CA ASP A 42 -4.86 5.67 3.81
C ASP A 42 -3.89 4.71 4.55
N PRO A 43 -2.65 5.13 4.89
CA PRO A 43 -1.69 4.28 5.59
C PRO A 43 -2.21 3.64 6.89
N ASP A 44 -3.13 4.29 7.60
CA ASP A 44 -3.77 3.72 8.80
C ASP A 44 -4.72 2.56 8.46
N HIS A 45 -5.10 2.42 7.19
CA HIS A 45 -5.91 1.34 6.65
C HIS A 45 -5.09 0.20 6.03
N GLU A 46 -3.75 0.23 6.12
CA GLU A 46 -2.85 -0.75 5.49
C GLU A 46 -3.30 -2.20 5.73
N ALA A 47 -3.67 -2.53 6.97
CA ALA A 47 -4.10 -3.88 7.34
C ALA A 47 -5.38 -4.34 6.61
N PHE A 48 -6.30 -3.41 6.30
CA PHE A 48 -7.54 -3.70 5.59
C PHE A 48 -7.35 -3.77 4.07
N THR A 49 -6.40 -3.03 3.52
CA THR A 49 -6.13 -2.96 2.07
C THR A 49 -5.02 -3.91 1.62
N LEU A 50 -4.21 -4.46 2.53
CA LEU A 50 -3.19 -5.47 2.24
C LEU A 50 -3.72 -6.67 1.41
N PRO A 51 -4.92 -7.24 1.69
CA PRO A 51 -5.48 -8.31 0.87
C PRO A 51 -5.84 -7.88 -0.56
N LEU A 52 -6.03 -6.59 -0.81
CA LEU A 52 -6.43 -6.02 -2.10
C LEU A 52 -5.26 -5.81 -3.06
N ILE A 53 -4.00 -5.89 -2.61
CA ILE A 53 -2.82 -5.70 -3.48
C ILE A 53 -2.84 -6.65 -4.68
N ALA A 54 -3.02 -7.95 -4.44
CA ALA A 54 -3.01 -8.93 -5.54
C ALA A 54 -4.18 -8.69 -6.52
N PRO A 55 -5.44 -8.55 -6.07
CA PRO A 55 -6.54 -8.14 -6.94
C PRO A 55 -6.30 -6.83 -7.69
N ALA A 56 -5.67 -5.83 -7.05
CA ALA A 56 -5.36 -4.55 -7.66
C ALA A 56 -4.36 -4.68 -8.81
N LEU A 57 -3.38 -5.58 -8.68
CA LEU A 57 -2.42 -5.89 -9.74
C LEU A 57 -3.07 -6.72 -10.86
N GLU A 58 -3.94 -7.68 -10.51
CA GLU A 58 -4.69 -8.50 -11.47
C GLU A 58 -5.63 -7.66 -12.34
N ALA A 59 -6.14 -6.53 -11.84
CA ALA A 59 -7.00 -5.62 -12.58
C ALA A 59 -6.29 -4.81 -13.68
N LEU A 60 -4.95 -4.67 -13.63
CA LEU A 60 -4.20 -3.72 -14.47
C LEU A 60 -4.42 -3.88 -15.98
N PRO A 61 -4.44 -5.09 -16.58
CA PRO A 61 -4.70 -5.22 -18.01
C PRO A 61 -6.08 -4.71 -18.42
N GLY A 62 -7.09 -4.96 -17.58
CA GLY A 62 -8.45 -4.47 -17.79
C GLY A 62 -8.53 -2.94 -17.69
N LEU A 63 -7.90 -2.37 -16.66
CA LEU A 63 -7.85 -0.92 -16.43
C LEU A 63 -7.12 -0.20 -17.57
N LYS A 64 -5.96 -0.69 -18.01
CA LYS A 64 -5.21 -0.11 -19.14
C LYS A 64 -6.03 0.00 -20.41
N ARG A 65 -6.90 -0.99 -20.68
CA ARG A 65 -7.73 -1.02 -21.88
C ARG A 65 -8.95 -0.09 -21.80
N THR A 66 -9.48 0.15 -20.60
CA THR A 66 -10.82 0.72 -20.43
C THR A 66 -10.87 2.10 -19.76
N ARG A 67 -9.77 2.53 -19.12
CA ARG A 67 -9.71 3.77 -18.35
C ARG A 67 -8.82 4.81 -19.03
N LYS A 68 -8.85 6.05 -18.53
CA LYS A 68 -7.95 7.10 -19.00
C LYS A 68 -6.48 6.73 -18.80
N ILE A 69 -5.61 7.33 -19.61
CA ILE A 69 -4.18 7.00 -19.70
C ILE A 69 -3.41 7.08 -18.36
N PHE A 70 -3.80 8.01 -17.48
CA PHE A 70 -3.17 8.20 -16.17
C PHE A 70 -3.73 7.30 -15.06
N PHE A 71 -4.92 6.72 -15.27
CA PHE A 71 -5.64 5.96 -14.24
C PHE A 71 -4.82 4.79 -13.68
N VAL A 72 -4.08 4.08 -14.53
CA VAL A 72 -3.21 2.96 -14.11
C VAL A 72 -2.12 3.42 -13.14
N ASN A 73 -1.56 4.61 -13.35
CA ASN A 73 -0.52 5.15 -12.49
C ASN A 73 -1.12 5.58 -11.14
N ASP A 74 -2.27 6.23 -11.15
CA ASP A 74 -2.97 6.65 -9.93
C ASP A 74 -3.44 5.46 -9.09
N TRP A 75 -3.92 4.40 -9.76
CA TRP A 75 -4.29 3.12 -9.15
C TRP A 75 -3.10 2.46 -8.43
N LEU A 76 -1.96 2.33 -9.12
CA LEU A 76 -0.75 1.75 -8.55
C LEU A 76 -0.20 2.61 -7.41
N ALA A 77 -0.17 3.93 -7.58
CA ALA A 77 0.29 4.87 -6.55
C ALA A 77 -0.56 4.76 -5.28
N ALA A 78 -1.89 4.62 -5.41
CA ALA A 78 -2.77 4.47 -4.26
C ALA A 78 -2.58 3.12 -3.55
N PHE A 79 -2.65 1.99 -4.27
CA PHE A 79 -2.59 0.66 -3.64
C PHE A 79 -1.21 0.28 -3.10
N LEU A 80 -0.13 0.74 -3.73
CA LEU A 80 1.23 0.47 -3.25
C LEU A 80 1.74 1.57 -2.32
N GLY A 81 1.38 2.83 -2.56
CA GLY A 81 1.77 3.96 -1.70
C GLY A 81 1.07 3.96 -0.34
N GLY A 82 -0.12 3.36 -0.23
CA GLY A 82 -0.80 3.12 1.04
C GLY A 82 -0.22 1.98 1.89
N GLN A 83 0.86 1.34 1.43
CA GLN A 83 1.46 0.17 2.08
C GLN A 83 2.87 0.49 2.57
N SER A 84 3.32 -0.26 3.58
CA SER A 84 4.64 -0.04 4.17
C SER A 84 5.27 -1.28 4.78
N SER A 85 4.55 -2.41 4.74
CA SER A 85 4.96 -3.67 5.34
C SER A 85 5.77 -4.55 4.38
N PRO A 86 6.68 -5.39 4.92
CA PRO A 86 7.32 -6.44 4.13
C PRO A 86 6.32 -7.42 3.50
N GLN A 87 5.16 -7.62 4.13
CA GLN A 87 4.10 -8.49 3.63
C GLN A 87 3.47 -7.95 2.35
N ALA A 88 3.27 -6.64 2.26
CA ALA A 88 2.81 -5.97 1.05
C ALA A 88 3.80 -6.17 -0.10
N LEU A 89 5.09 -5.91 0.16
CA LEU A 89 6.15 -6.10 -0.84
C LEU A 89 6.20 -7.55 -1.36
N GLN A 90 6.12 -8.54 -0.46
CA GLN A 90 6.07 -9.95 -0.86
C GLN A 90 4.86 -10.30 -1.74
N ARG A 91 3.70 -9.67 -1.52
CA ARG A 91 2.52 -9.88 -2.38
C ARG A 91 2.78 -9.40 -3.80
N VAL A 92 3.42 -8.24 -3.95
CA VAL A 92 3.76 -7.71 -5.28
C VAL A 92 4.83 -8.57 -5.96
N GLN A 93 5.87 -8.97 -5.23
CA GLN A 93 6.93 -9.84 -5.76
C GLN A 93 6.39 -11.17 -6.25
N ARG A 94 5.57 -11.86 -5.45
CA ARG A 94 4.91 -13.11 -5.87
C ARG A 94 4.04 -12.94 -7.11
N TYR A 95 3.35 -11.81 -7.24
CA TYR A 95 2.58 -11.51 -8.44
C TYR A 95 3.48 -11.36 -9.67
N LEU A 96 4.57 -10.57 -9.56
CA LEU A 96 5.54 -10.34 -10.63
C LEU A 96 6.34 -11.58 -11.05
N GLU A 97 6.47 -12.57 -10.16
CA GLU A 97 7.06 -13.89 -10.43
C GLU A 97 6.10 -14.84 -11.15
N ARG A 98 4.80 -14.80 -10.79
CA ARG A 98 3.77 -15.70 -11.32
C ARG A 98 3.23 -15.24 -12.68
N GLU A 99 3.05 -13.94 -12.86
CA GLU A 99 2.33 -13.37 -14.01
C GLU A 99 3.27 -12.76 -15.06
N THR A 100 2.96 -13.02 -16.33
CA THR A 100 3.61 -12.34 -17.46
C THR A 100 2.79 -11.13 -17.86
N LEU A 101 3.16 -9.95 -17.35
CA LEU A 101 2.58 -8.67 -17.75
C LEU A 101 3.09 -8.22 -19.12
N GLU A 102 2.28 -7.42 -19.82
CA GLU A 102 2.77 -6.62 -20.95
C GLU A 102 3.97 -5.76 -20.49
N PRO A 103 5.01 -5.57 -21.34
CA PRO A 103 6.26 -4.94 -20.92
C PRO A 103 6.07 -3.56 -20.27
N ASP A 104 5.17 -2.73 -20.80
CA ASP A 104 4.90 -1.40 -20.28
C ASP A 104 4.18 -1.44 -18.92
N LEU A 105 3.21 -2.35 -18.74
CA LEU A 105 2.57 -2.57 -17.45
C LEU A 105 3.56 -3.08 -16.40
N ARG A 106 4.45 -3.99 -16.80
CA ARG A 106 5.50 -4.49 -15.90
C ARG A 106 6.39 -3.36 -15.41
N LEU A 107 6.81 -2.46 -16.31
CA LEU A 107 7.62 -1.30 -15.94
C LEU A 107 6.89 -0.37 -14.97
N LYS A 108 5.60 -0.09 -15.20
CA LYS A 108 4.78 0.72 -14.27
C LYS A 108 4.67 0.11 -12.88
N VAL A 109 4.47 -1.21 -12.80
CA VAL A 109 4.44 -1.91 -11.51
C VAL A 109 5.80 -1.80 -10.81
N LEU A 110 6.90 -2.04 -11.52
CA LEU A 110 8.25 -1.93 -10.96
C LEU A 110 8.56 -0.51 -10.46
N GLU A 111 8.15 0.51 -11.20
CA GLU A 111 8.28 1.92 -10.80
C GLU A 111 7.51 2.20 -9.49
N ALA A 112 6.26 1.76 -9.40
CA ALA A 112 5.45 1.95 -8.20
C ALA A 112 5.98 1.14 -6.98
N VAL A 113 6.59 -0.02 -7.23
CA VAL A 113 7.19 -0.88 -6.19
C VAL A 113 8.43 -0.26 -5.56
N ASP A 114 9.23 0.52 -6.29
CA ASP A 114 10.45 1.16 -5.76
C ASP A 114 10.16 1.98 -4.49
N ALA A 115 9.07 2.75 -4.49
CA ALA A 115 8.65 3.52 -3.33
C ALA A 115 8.33 2.63 -2.13
N LEU A 116 7.60 1.52 -2.33
CA LEU A 116 7.28 0.55 -1.29
C LEU A 116 8.55 -0.13 -0.75
N GLU A 117 9.47 -0.54 -1.62
CA GLU A 117 10.76 -1.13 -1.22
C GLU A 117 11.57 -0.19 -0.32
N ARG A 118 11.65 1.09 -0.71
CA ARG A 118 12.32 2.12 0.07
C ARG A 118 11.68 2.28 1.45
N VAL A 119 10.35 2.37 1.52
CA VAL A 119 9.62 2.50 2.80
C VAL A 119 9.88 1.30 3.71
N VAL A 120 9.78 0.08 3.18
CA VAL A 120 10.05 -1.16 3.92
C VAL A 120 11.49 -1.17 4.47
N LYS A 121 12.47 -0.81 3.63
CA LYS A 121 13.89 -0.75 4.03
C LYS A 121 14.12 0.27 5.15
N VAL A 122 13.52 1.45 5.04
CA VAL A 122 13.62 2.51 6.05
C VAL A 122 13.01 2.06 7.37
N ARG A 123 11.79 1.51 7.36
CA ARG A 123 11.13 0.99 8.56
C ARG A 123 11.94 -0.12 9.22
N ALA A 124 12.47 -1.06 8.44
CA ALA A 124 13.33 -2.14 8.96
C ALA A 124 14.60 -1.60 9.62
N ARG A 125 15.24 -0.57 9.04
CA ARG A 125 16.42 0.07 9.61
C ARG A 125 16.11 0.70 10.98
N PHE A 126 15.02 1.47 11.08
CA PHE A 126 14.67 2.16 12.32
C PHE A 126 14.16 1.22 13.41
N ALA A 127 13.43 0.15 13.06
CA ALA A 127 13.03 -0.89 14.01
C ALA A 127 14.24 -1.57 14.66
N ARG A 128 15.28 -1.87 13.87
CA ARG A 128 16.55 -2.44 14.38
C ARG A 128 17.28 -1.47 15.29
N ALA A 129 17.38 -0.19 14.92
CA ALA A 129 18.01 0.82 15.76
C ALA A 129 17.29 0.99 17.11
N GLY A 130 15.95 1.01 17.11
CA GLY A 130 15.15 1.06 18.34
C GLY A 130 15.35 -0.18 19.24
N ALA A 131 15.45 -1.37 18.65
CA ALA A 131 15.75 -2.59 19.39
C ALA A 131 17.17 -2.58 20.01
N GLN A 132 18.16 -2.05 19.29
CA GLN A 132 19.53 -1.89 19.80
C GLN A 132 19.60 -0.91 20.99
N LEU A 133 18.82 0.18 20.95
CA LEU A 133 18.73 1.14 22.06
C LEU A 133 18.00 0.57 23.28
N SER A 134 16.98 -0.27 23.07
CA SER A 134 16.21 -0.91 24.16
C SER A 134 16.96 -2.09 24.82
N GLY A 135 17.90 -2.71 24.11
CA GLY A 135 18.73 -3.82 24.61
C GLY A 135 20.04 -3.38 25.28
N ALA A 136 20.33 -2.07 25.36
CA ALA A 136 21.51 -1.57 26.04
C ALA A 136 21.36 -1.72 27.57
N ALA A 137 22.34 -2.35 28.21
CA ALA A 137 22.36 -2.50 29.67
C ALA A 137 22.29 -1.13 30.36
N PRO A 138 21.55 -0.99 31.48
CA PRO A 138 21.51 0.26 32.23
C PRO A 138 22.92 0.68 32.63
N PRO A 139 23.23 1.99 32.65
CA PRO A 139 24.55 2.47 33.04
C PRO A 139 24.90 1.96 34.45
N PRO A 140 26.17 1.61 34.73
CA PRO A 140 26.58 1.15 36.04
C PRO A 140 26.22 2.21 37.09
N SER A 141 25.59 1.78 38.17
CA SER A 141 25.21 2.66 39.28
C SER A 141 26.44 3.39 39.79
N VAL A 142 26.39 4.72 39.75
CA VAL A 142 27.45 5.57 40.29
C VAL A 142 27.57 5.27 41.79
N PRO A 143 28.73 4.80 42.29
CA PRO A 143 28.89 4.53 43.71
C PRO A 143 28.70 5.84 44.48
N GLY A 144 27.71 5.83 45.38
CA GLY A 144 27.36 6.96 46.22
C GLY A 144 28.58 7.41 47.02
N ARG A 145 28.95 8.68 46.85
CA ARG A 145 29.89 9.36 47.74
C ARG A 145 29.23 9.44 49.12
N SER A 146 29.67 8.58 50.04
CA SER A 146 29.37 8.79 51.45
C SER A 146 30.28 9.92 51.99
N PRO A 147 29.77 10.78 52.88
CA PRO A 147 30.50 11.91 53.44
C PRO A 147 31.66 11.48 54.35
#